data_AF-A0A3D9F3T1-F1
#
_entry.id   AF-A0A3D9F3T1-F1
#
_cell.length_a   1.000
_cell.length_b   1.000
_cell.length_c   1.000
_cell.angle_alpha   90.00
_cell.angle_beta   90.00
_cell.angle_gamma   90.00
#
_symmetry.space_group_name_H-M   'P 1'
#
loop_
_entity.id
_entity.type
_entity.pdbx_description
1 polymer ?
#
loop_
_entity_poly.entity_id
_entity_poly.type
_entity_poly.pdbx_seq_one_letter_code
_entity_poly.pdbx_strand_id
1 'polypeptide(L)'
;MLSTKVPLLLRSLIGRLVRIAIASGVTYQTFDRLLRQTYFEVAQDFEPLRDKPNSDSRISVLTGLPRREVRALREASPERTPCTPSLEWQVLSAWTSRLDLLDAEGNLRPLPRTQRRGGEQSFDALVASVGSDVRARTVLDEWLRKGYARLDEEDRVVLTPRSLLRGTESQEGAGRLLAHFTGDLLAGFERLYLQDRAAPDFTFHVVYGHNLTEDSTLSLYRTAYDESMHLLNRLNRLVVEHEARDAGKADATQRVTLGFGGYRVEQDRDAGLVQGRED
;
A
#
# COMPACT_ATOMS: atom_id res chain seq x y z
N MET A 1 21.82 -22.04 12.73
CA MET A 1 21.01 -22.72 11.70
C MET A 1 20.18 -21.71 10.89
N LEU A 2 20.82 -20.70 10.28
CA LEU A 2 20.10 -19.62 9.56
C LEU A 2 19.73 -19.94 8.10
N SER A 3 20.07 -21.13 7.57
CA SER A 3 20.43 -21.16 6.15
C SER A 3 19.46 -21.82 5.16
N THR A 4 18.41 -22.55 5.57
CA THR A 4 17.51 -23.22 4.59
C THR A 4 16.15 -22.53 4.43
N LYS A 5 15.69 -21.81 5.46
CA LYS A 5 14.37 -21.17 5.46
C LYS A 5 14.36 -19.83 4.71
N VAL A 6 15.45 -19.06 4.78
CA VAL A 6 15.56 -17.76 4.08
C VAL A 6 15.52 -17.92 2.55
N PRO A 7 16.25 -18.85 1.91
CA PRO A 7 16.14 -19.07 0.47
C PRO A 7 14.72 -19.47 0.02
N LEU A 8 14.00 -20.27 0.82
CA LEU A 8 12.62 -20.67 0.52
C LEU A 8 11.64 -19.51 0.66
N LEU A 9 11.78 -18.70 1.71
CA LEU A 9 11.00 -17.47 1.90
C LEU A 9 11.21 -16.50 0.74
N LEU A 10 12.47 -16.21 0.41
CA LEU A 10 12.84 -15.32 -0.69
C LEU A 10 12.31 -15.86 -2.03
N ARG A 11 12.46 -17.16 -2.31
CA ARG A 11 11.93 -17.76 -3.54
C ARG A 11 10.41 -17.67 -3.64
N SER A 12 9.70 -17.83 -2.53
CA SER A 12 8.24 -17.68 -2.48
C SER A 12 7.80 -16.24 -2.80
N LEU A 13 8.42 -15.25 -2.13
CA LEU A 13 8.11 -13.83 -2.33
C LEU A 13 8.52 -13.35 -3.73
N ILE A 14 9.76 -13.65 -4.16
CA ILE A 14 10.25 -13.33 -5.51
C ILE A 14 9.36 -14.00 -6.57
N GLY A 15 8.93 -15.24 -6.35
CA GLY A 15 8.03 -15.92 -7.27
C GLY A 15 6.69 -15.20 -7.46
N ARG A 16 6.17 -14.52 -6.43
CA ARG A 16 4.96 -13.67 -6.55
C ARG A 16 5.27 -12.38 -7.31
N LEU A 17 6.40 -11.73 -7.02
CA LEU A 17 6.85 -10.52 -7.73
C LEU A 17 7.12 -10.78 -9.22
N VAL A 18 7.75 -11.91 -9.55
CA VAL A 18 8.05 -12.30 -10.94
C VAL A 18 6.76 -12.53 -11.74
N ARG A 19 5.70 -13.09 -11.13
CA ARG A 19 4.40 -13.21 -11.80
C ARG A 19 3.81 -11.85 -12.15
N ILE A 20 3.90 -10.88 -11.22
CA ILE A 20 3.47 -9.49 -11.46
C ILE A 20 4.31 -8.85 -12.57
N ALA A 21 5.63 -9.04 -12.52
CA ALA A 21 6.56 -8.52 -13.52
C ALA A 21 6.25 -9.03 -14.93
N ILE A 22 6.08 -10.36 -15.09
CA ILE A 22 5.72 -10.98 -16.37
C ILE A 22 4.36 -10.47 -16.86
N ALA A 23 3.35 -10.43 -15.99
CA ALA A 23 2.02 -9.90 -16.34
C ALA A 23 2.05 -8.42 -16.75
N SER A 24 3.07 -7.67 -16.32
CA SER A 24 3.27 -6.26 -16.63
C SER A 24 4.28 -6.03 -17.77
N GLY A 25 4.71 -7.09 -18.48
CA GLY A 25 5.64 -6.99 -19.61
C GLY A 25 7.11 -6.73 -19.22
N VAL A 26 7.46 -6.83 -17.93
CA VAL A 26 8.84 -6.68 -17.46
C VAL A 26 9.63 -7.94 -17.79
N THR A 27 10.67 -7.78 -18.61
CA THR A 27 11.57 -8.88 -18.98
C THR A 27 12.52 -9.25 -17.85
N TYR A 28 13.10 -10.46 -17.91
CA TYR A 28 14.14 -10.89 -16.97
C TYR A 28 15.28 -9.87 -16.89
N GLN A 29 15.77 -9.37 -18.03
CA GLN A 29 16.87 -8.41 -18.08
C GLN A 29 16.53 -7.09 -17.38
N THR A 30 15.27 -6.63 -17.55
CA THR A 30 14.78 -5.41 -16.88
C THR A 30 14.69 -5.63 -15.37
N PHE A 31 14.11 -6.76 -14.94
CA PHE A 31 13.98 -7.12 -13.54
C PHE A 31 15.34 -7.30 -12.85
N ASP A 32 16.28 -7.96 -13.53
CA ASP A 32 17.65 -8.21 -13.09
C ASP A 32 18.45 -6.91 -12.92
N ARG A 33 18.27 -5.94 -13.84
CA ARG A 33 18.83 -4.59 -13.67
C ARG A 33 18.25 -3.87 -12.45
N LEU A 34 16.94 -3.95 -12.25
CA LEU A 34 16.23 -3.38 -11.11
C LEU A 34 16.74 -4.00 -9.80
N LEU A 35 16.90 -5.32 -9.77
CA LEU A 35 17.43 -6.06 -8.64
C LEU A 35 18.87 -5.66 -8.32
N ARG A 36 19.75 -5.55 -9.32
CA ARG A 36 21.13 -5.06 -9.11
C ARG A 36 21.18 -3.66 -8.51
N GLN A 37 20.36 -2.75 -9.02
CA GLN A 37 20.23 -1.39 -8.49
C GLN A 37 19.77 -1.43 -7.02
N THR A 38 18.73 -2.19 -6.70
CA THR A 38 18.23 -2.34 -5.32
C THR A 38 19.27 -2.95 -4.38
N TYR A 39 20.03 -3.96 -4.82
CA TYR A 39 21.13 -4.54 -4.04
C TYR A 39 22.21 -3.51 -3.72
N PHE A 40 22.56 -2.67 -4.70
CA PHE A 40 23.52 -1.59 -4.50
C PHE A 40 23.00 -0.55 -3.50
N GLU A 41 21.78 -0.03 -3.71
CA GLU A 41 21.16 0.99 -2.87
C GLU A 41 21.03 0.53 -1.41
N VAL A 42 20.51 -0.68 -1.18
CA VAL A 42 20.40 -1.24 0.18
C VAL A 42 21.79 -1.41 0.79
N ALA A 43 22.77 -1.93 0.04
CA ALA A 43 24.11 -2.15 0.55
C ALA A 43 24.92 -0.87 0.81
N GLN A 44 24.52 0.28 0.26
CA GLN A 44 25.16 1.56 0.58
C GLN A 44 25.03 1.89 2.07
N ASP A 45 23.85 1.63 2.65
CA ASP A 45 23.50 2.01 4.02
C ASP A 45 23.32 0.80 4.96
N PHE A 46 23.56 -0.42 4.46
CA PHE A 46 23.48 -1.64 5.27
C PHE A 46 24.64 -1.73 6.27
N GLU A 47 24.34 -1.62 7.56
CA GLU A 47 25.31 -1.69 8.68
C GLU A 47 26.58 -0.86 8.41
N PRO A 48 26.46 0.47 8.34
CA PRO A 48 27.55 1.35 7.95
C PRO A 48 28.64 1.35 9.01
N LEU A 49 29.90 1.40 8.57
CA LEU A 49 31.04 1.54 9.47
C LEU A 49 31.30 3.02 9.75
N ARG A 50 31.30 3.41 11.03
CA ARG A 50 31.61 4.79 11.49
C ARG A 50 30.66 5.84 10.90
N ASP A 51 29.38 5.49 10.77
CA ASP A 51 28.31 6.37 10.25
C ASP A 51 28.59 6.91 8.83
N LYS A 52 29.41 6.18 8.04
CA LYS A 52 29.70 6.51 6.65
C LYS A 52 29.11 5.45 5.71
N PRO A 53 28.60 5.86 4.54
CA PRO A 53 28.16 4.91 3.52
C PRO A 53 29.25 3.92 3.15
N ASN A 54 28.84 2.69 2.83
CA ASN A 54 29.76 1.62 2.48
C ASN A 54 30.55 1.95 1.20
N SER A 55 31.86 1.66 1.23
CA SER A 55 32.73 1.79 0.07
C SER A 55 32.41 0.74 -0.99
N ASP A 56 32.79 0.98 -2.25
CA ASP A 56 32.55 0.03 -3.36
C ASP A 56 33.08 -1.37 -3.07
N SER A 57 34.25 -1.45 -2.43
CA SER A 57 34.84 -2.73 -2.03
C SER A 57 33.97 -3.48 -1.04
N ARG A 58 33.37 -2.78 -0.07
CA ARG A 58 32.47 -3.39 0.92
C ARG A 58 31.14 -3.78 0.27
N ILE A 59 30.59 -2.92 -0.58
CA ILE A 59 29.36 -3.23 -1.33
C ILE A 59 29.55 -4.48 -2.19
N SER A 60 30.65 -4.59 -2.94
CA SER A 60 30.95 -5.81 -3.70
C SER A 60 31.04 -7.06 -2.82
N VAL A 61 31.59 -6.95 -1.62
CA VAL A 61 31.66 -8.08 -0.67
C VAL A 61 30.28 -8.45 -0.13
N LEU A 62 29.46 -7.46 0.25
CA LEU A 62 28.12 -7.67 0.80
C LEU A 62 27.14 -8.23 -0.24
N THR A 63 27.24 -7.77 -1.48
CA THR A 63 26.26 -8.06 -2.54
C THR A 63 26.71 -9.15 -3.52
N GLY A 64 28.01 -9.43 -3.60
CA GLY A 64 28.60 -10.24 -4.66
C GLY A 64 28.66 -9.55 -6.03
N LEU A 65 28.25 -8.29 -6.14
CA LEU A 65 28.29 -7.56 -7.41
C LEU A 65 29.73 -7.22 -7.80
N PRO A 66 30.10 -7.35 -9.10
CA PRO A 66 31.42 -6.98 -9.57
C PRO A 66 31.74 -5.50 -9.29
N ARG A 67 32.98 -5.19 -8.89
CA ARG A 67 33.39 -3.80 -8.61
C ARG A 67 33.11 -2.82 -9.75
N ARG A 68 33.26 -3.27 -11.01
CA ARG A 68 32.92 -2.46 -12.19
C ARG A 68 31.44 -2.08 -12.24
N GLU A 69 30.57 -3.00 -11.84
CA GLU A 69 29.12 -2.82 -11.80
C GLU A 69 28.77 -1.84 -10.68
N VAL A 70 29.33 -2.05 -9.49
CA VAL A 70 29.13 -1.15 -8.33
C VAL A 70 29.55 0.29 -8.66
N ARG A 71 30.66 0.49 -9.36
CA ARG A 71 31.09 1.82 -9.83
C ARG A 71 30.09 2.41 -10.83
N ALA A 72 29.66 1.63 -11.82
CA ALA A 72 28.69 2.09 -12.80
C ALA A 72 27.36 2.49 -12.16
N LEU A 73 26.86 1.71 -11.18
CA LEU A 73 25.63 2.01 -10.43
C LEU A 73 25.78 3.26 -9.55
N ARG A 74 26.98 3.52 -9.00
CA ARG A 74 27.27 4.72 -8.23
C ARG A 74 27.33 5.99 -9.09
N GLU A 75 27.89 5.87 -10.29
CA GLU A 75 28.05 6.98 -11.23
C GLU A 75 26.75 7.29 -11.97
N ALA A 76 25.83 6.32 -12.07
CA ALA A 76 24.48 6.54 -12.56
C ALA A 76 23.73 7.51 -11.63
N SER A 77 23.23 8.62 -12.18
CA SER A 77 22.29 9.45 -11.44
C SER A 77 21.02 8.64 -11.17
N PRO A 78 20.48 8.65 -9.94
CA PRO A 78 19.21 8.00 -9.70
C PRO A 78 18.16 8.69 -10.56
N GLU A 79 17.55 7.97 -11.49
CA GLU A 79 16.25 8.36 -12.05
C GLU A 79 15.25 8.27 -10.90
N ARG A 80 15.22 9.30 -10.05
CA ARG A 80 14.09 9.54 -9.17
C ARG A 80 12.95 9.92 -10.09
N THR A 81 12.21 8.93 -10.61
CA THR A 81 10.94 9.23 -11.26
C THR A 81 10.08 9.93 -10.21
N PRO A 82 9.78 11.24 -10.35
CA PRO A 82 8.92 11.91 -9.41
C PRO A 82 7.54 11.29 -9.59
N CYS A 83 7.17 10.45 -8.63
CA CYS A 83 5.96 9.68 -8.70
C CYS A 83 4.82 10.55 -8.16
N THR A 84 4.40 11.53 -8.97
CA THR A 84 3.27 12.40 -8.68
C THR A 84 2.02 11.53 -8.56
N PRO A 85 1.28 11.57 -7.43
CA PRO A 85 0.06 10.78 -7.29
C PRO A 85 -0.94 11.13 -8.39
N SER A 86 -1.67 10.15 -8.93
CA SER A 86 -2.70 10.42 -9.95
C SER A 86 -3.80 11.30 -9.37
N LEU A 87 -4.52 12.00 -10.25
CA LEU A 87 -5.62 12.87 -9.82
C LEU A 87 -6.68 12.10 -9.01
N GLU A 88 -7.01 10.88 -9.41
CA GLU A 88 -7.98 10.05 -8.70
C GLU A 88 -7.51 9.72 -7.28
N TRP A 89 -6.21 9.45 -7.11
CA TRP A 89 -5.62 9.21 -5.80
C TRP A 89 -5.67 10.47 -4.92
N GLN A 90 -5.33 11.63 -5.48
CA GLN A 90 -5.38 12.89 -4.75
C GLN A 90 -6.81 13.20 -4.29
N VAL A 91 -7.81 13.03 -5.16
CA VAL A 91 -9.23 13.24 -4.84
C VAL A 91 -9.72 12.24 -3.79
N LEU A 92 -9.35 10.96 -3.92
CA LEU A 92 -9.71 9.93 -2.94
C LEU A 92 -9.10 10.22 -1.57
N SER A 93 -7.80 10.53 -1.53
CA SER A 93 -7.09 10.89 -0.31
C SER A 93 -7.69 12.12 0.36
N ALA A 94 -8.03 13.17 -0.42
CA ALA A 94 -8.67 14.35 0.09
C ALA A 94 -10.07 14.06 0.65
N TRP A 95 -10.81 13.10 0.08
CA TRP A 95 -12.12 12.70 0.60
C TRP A 95 -11.96 11.98 1.94
N THR A 96 -11.01 11.05 2.03
CA THR A 96 -10.80 10.24 3.24
C THR A 96 -10.20 11.02 4.39
N SER A 97 -9.44 12.08 4.11
CA SER A 97 -8.71 12.86 5.12
C SER A 97 -9.44 14.12 5.61
N ARG A 98 -10.70 14.34 5.21
CA ARG A 98 -11.47 15.54 5.58
C ARG A 98 -12.57 15.23 6.57
N LEU A 99 -12.47 15.75 7.80
CA LEU A 99 -13.47 15.54 8.87
C LEU A 99 -14.87 15.99 8.46
N ASP A 100 -14.99 17.07 7.70
CA ASP A 100 -16.27 17.63 7.28
C ASP A 100 -17.00 16.74 6.25
N LEU A 101 -16.30 15.77 5.67
CA LEU A 101 -16.82 14.77 4.73
C LEU A 101 -17.09 13.40 5.39
N LEU A 102 -16.92 13.29 6.71
CA LEU A 102 -17.26 12.12 7.51
C LEU A 102 -18.57 12.34 8.27
N ASP A 103 -19.36 11.28 8.47
CA ASP A 103 -20.54 11.31 9.35
C ASP A 103 -20.14 11.13 10.83
N ALA A 104 -21.14 11.13 11.71
CA ALA A 104 -20.92 11.00 13.16
C ALA A 104 -20.31 9.63 13.53
N GLU A 105 -20.47 8.64 12.68
CA GLU A 105 -19.97 7.27 12.83
C GLU A 105 -18.60 7.08 12.16
N GLY A 106 -18.08 8.11 11.46
CA GLY A 106 -16.79 8.10 10.76
C GLY A 106 -16.85 7.51 9.35
N ASN A 107 -18.04 7.24 8.81
CA ASN A 107 -18.19 6.80 7.42
C ASN A 107 -18.11 8.00 6.47
N LEU A 108 -17.65 7.75 5.24
CA LEU A 108 -17.61 8.76 4.19
C LEU A 108 -19.03 9.16 3.79
N ARG A 109 -19.32 10.45 3.87
CA ARG A 109 -20.63 11.00 3.52
C ARG A 109 -20.85 10.96 2.00
N PRO A 110 -22.06 10.62 1.54
CA PRO A 110 -22.49 10.91 0.17
C PRO A 110 -22.36 12.40 -0.13
N LEU A 111 -21.66 12.76 -1.20
CA LEU A 111 -21.44 14.16 -1.56
C LEU A 111 -22.37 14.59 -2.69
N PRO A 112 -23.10 15.73 -2.57
CA PRO A 112 -23.74 16.35 -3.70
C PRO A 112 -22.74 16.60 -4.84
N ARG A 113 -23.18 16.43 -6.09
CA ARG A 113 -22.30 16.56 -7.26
C ARG A 113 -21.71 17.95 -7.46
N THR A 114 -22.39 18.99 -6.99
CA THR A 114 -22.04 20.40 -7.30
C THR A 114 -22.03 21.27 -6.05
N GLN A 115 -21.17 22.30 -6.06
CA GLN A 115 -21.12 23.31 -5.01
C GLN A 115 -22.47 24.04 -4.82
N ARG A 116 -23.28 24.16 -5.88
CA ARG A 116 -24.62 24.76 -5.78
C ARG A 116 -25.56 24.00 -4.83
N ARG A 117 -25.39 22.68 -4.72
CA ARG A 117 -26.20 21.84 -3.82
C ARG A 117 -25.51 21.53 -2.49
N GLY A 118 -24.20 21.37 -2.48
CA GLY A 118 -23.45 20.90 -1.30
C GLY A 118 -22.42 21.89 -0.72
N GLY A 119 -22.25 23.07 -1.31
CA GLY A 119 -21.19 24.01 -0.91
C GLY A 119 -19.81 23.35 -0.91
N GLU A 120 -19.04 23.60 0.16
CA GLU A 120 -17.71 23.02 0.39
C GLU A 120 -17.72 21.51 0.64
N GLN A 121 -18.90 20.93 0.91
CA GLN A 121 -19.12 19.49 1.10
C GLN A 121 -19.72 18.86 -0.16
N SER A 122 -19.16 19.20 -1.33
CA SER A 122 -19.58 18.66 -2.61
C SER A 122 -18.42 18.00 -3.35
N PHE A 123 -18.73 17.10 -4.28
CA PHE A 123 -17.70 16.45 -5.11
C PHE A 123 -16.92 17.47 -5.94
N ASP A 124 -17.59 18.52 -6.40
CA ASP A 124 -16.98 19.63 -7.14
C ASP A 124 -15.99 20.42 -6.28
N ALA A 125 -16.35 20.77 -5.04
CA ALA A 125 -15.44 21.39 -4.09
C ALA A 125 -14.25 20.47 -3.72
N LEU A 126 -14.49 19.17 -3.60
CA LEU A 126 -13.45 18.18 -3.33
C LEU A 126 -12.42 18.13 -4.47
N VAL A 127 -12.87 18.06 -5.72
CA VAL A 127 -11.95 18.07 -6.88
C VAL A 127 -11.23 19.42 -7.01
N ALA A 128 -11.90 20.54 -6.72
CA ALA A 128 -11.26 21.85 -6.70
C ALA A 128 -10.15 21.94 -5.63
N SER A 129 -10.35 21.29 -4.46
CA SER A 129 -9.41 21.33 -3.34
C SER A 129 -8.06 20.67 -3.62
N VAL A 130 -7.99 19.75 -4.60
CA VAL A 130 -6.73 19.09 -4.99
C VAL A 130 -5.95 19.88 -6.04
N GLY A 131 -6.45 21.04 -6.49
CA GLY A 131 -5.71 21.93 -7.40
C GLY A 131 -5.55 21.40 -8.83
N SER A 132 -6.52 20.62 -9.33
CA SER A 132 -6.49 20.06 -10.68
C SER A 132 -7.12 20.97 -11.73
N ASP A 133 -6.52 21.04 -12.93
CA ASP A 133 -7.10 21.68 -14.12
C ASP A 133 -8.27 20.89 -14.75
N VAL A 134 -8.55 19.68 -14.24
CA VAL A 134 -9.62 18.81 -14.75
C VAL A 134 -10.95 19.16 -14.09
N ARG A 135 -11.99 19.36 -14.92
CA ARG A 135 -13.35 19.64 -14.43
C ARG A 135 -13.89 18.46 -13.61
N ALA A 136 -14.50 18.74 -12.45
CA ALA A 136 -15.07 17.72 -11.56
C ALA A 136 -16.07 16.78 -12.25
N ARG A 137 -16.85 17.28 -13.21
CA ARG A 137 -17.76 16.45 -14.01
C ARG A 137 -17.02 15.36 -14.79
N THR A 138 -15.89 15.70 -15.41
CA THR A 138 -15.06 14.73 -16.15
C THR A 138 -14.51 13.66 -15.22
N VAL A 139 -14.06 14.05 -14.03
CA VAL A 139 -13.59 13.11 -13.00
C VAL A 139 -14.74 12.18 -12.56
N LEU A 140 -15.92 12.74 -12.29
CA LEU A 140 -17.09 11.97 -11.86
C LEU A 140 -17.55 10.98 -12.93
N ASP A 141 -17.64 11.40 -14.19
CA ASP A 141 -18.07 10.54 -15.29
C ASP A 141 -17.13 9.33 -15.43
N GLU A 142 -15.81 9.54 -15.29
CA GLU A 142 -14.82 8.46 -15.26
C GLU A 142 -14.95 7.56 -14.02
N TRP A 143 -15.22 8.13 -12.84
CA TRP A 143 -15.40 7.37 -11.61
C TRP A 143 -16.65 6.49 -11.65
N LEU A 144 -17.74 6.97 -12.26
CA LEU A 144 -18.95 6.18 -12.49
C LEU A 144 -18.67 5.05 -13.49
N ARG A 145 -17.97 5.35 -14.59
CA ARG A 145 -17.59 4.35 -15.61
C ARG A 145 -16.72 3.23 -15.05
N LYS A 146 -15.76 3.57 -14.18
CA LYS A 146 -14.85 2.62 -13.51
C LYS A 146 -15.48 1.93 -12.28
N GLY A 147 -16.67 2.37 -11.86
CA GLY A 147 -17.38 1.85 -10.69
C GLY A 147 -16.72 2.24 -9.36
N TYR A 148 -15.97 3.34 -9.33
CA TYR A 148 -15.39 3.91 -8.10
C TYR A 148 -16.41 4.67 -7.26
N ALA A 149 -17.36 5.28 -7.95
CA ALA A 149 -18.51 5.88 -7.33
C ALA A 149 -19.76 5.35 -7.98
N ARG A 150 -20.86 5.49 -7.26
CA ARG A 150 -22.22 5.40 -7.79
C ARG A 150 -22.98 6.64 -7.38
N LEU A 151 -24.09 6.91 -8.06
CA LEU A 151 -25.06 7.87 -7.59
C LEU A 151 -26.06 7.14 -6.69
N ASP A 152 -26.45 7.76 -5.57
CA ASP A 152 -27.61 7.33 -4.80
C ASP A 152 -28.92 7.91 -5.37
N GLU A 153 -30.04 7.62 -4.69
CA GLU A 153 -31.38 8.04 -5.12
C GLU A 153 -31.53 9.57 -5.10
N GLU A 154 -30.71 10.27 -4.32
CA GLU A 154 -30.70 11.73 -4.19
C GLU A 154 -29.66 12.43 -5.10
N ASP A 155 -29.10 11.72 -6.10
CA ASP A 155 -28.07 12.24 -7.03
C ASP A 155 -26.81 12.73 -6.29
N ARG A 156 -26.44 12.05 -5.19
CA ARG A 156 -25.18 12.23 -4.47
C ARG A 156 -24.18 11.15 -4.86
N VAL A 157 -22.92 11.53 -4.89
CA VAL A 157 -21.79 10.67 -5.19
C VAL A 157 -21.47 9.84 -3.94
N VAL A 158 -21.58 8.52 -4.06
CA VAL A 158 -21.24 7.56 -3.02
C VAL A 158 -20.05 6.73 -3.48
N LEU A 159 -18.99 6.68 -2.67
CA LEU A 159 -17.85 5.80 -2.94
C LEU A 159 -18.27 4.35 -2.85
N THR A 160 -17.87 3.55 -3.83
CA THR A 160 -18.07 2.10 -3.74
C THR A 160 -17.04 1.51 -2.79
N PRO A 161 -17.36 0.46 -2.02
CA PRO A 161 -16.38 -0.17 -1.11
C PRO A 161 -15.14 -0.72 -1.86
N ARG A 162 -15.28 -0.96 -3.17
CA ARG A 162 -14.21 -1.34 -4.09
C ARG A 162 -13.27 -0.18 -4.46
N SER A 163 -13.70 1.08 -4.35
CA SER A 163 -12.91 2.26 -4.73
C SER A 163 -11.82 2.62 -3.73
N LEU A 164 -12.04 2.33 -2.44
CA LEU A 164 -11.02 2.42 -1.38
C LEU A 164 -9.83 1.49 -1.68
N LEU A 165 -10.08 0.39 -2.40
CA LEU A 165 -9.08 -0.56 -2.87
C LEU A 165 -8.64 -0.30 -4.34
N ARG A 166 -9.34 0.57 -5.08
CA ARG A 166 -9.21 0.76 -6.54
C ARG A 166 -9.03 2.21 -6.99
N GLY A 167 -8.66 3.17 -6.15
CA GLY A 167 -8.30 4.55 -6.58
C GLY A 167 -7.04 4.62 -7.47
N THR A 168 -6.77 3.60 -8.27
CA THR A 168 -5.45 3.14 -8.70
C THR A 168 -5.45 2.55 -10.13
N GLU A 169 -6.30 2.99 -11.05
CA GLU A 169 -6.27 2.50 -12.45
C GLU A 169 -5.26 3.20 -13.38
N SER A 170 -4.04 3.37 -12.87
CA SER A 170 -2.87 3.08 -13.71
C SER A 170 -2.18 1.89 -13.05
N GLN A 171 -1.57 0.97 -13.82
CA GLN A 171 -0.64 -0.01 -13.24
C GLN A 171 0.36 0.67 -12.29
N GLU A 172 0.70 1.92 -12.57
CA GLU A 172 1.54 2.78 -11.75
C GLU A 172 0.88 3.15 -10.41
N GLY A 173 -0.40 3.56 -10.39
CA GLY A 173 -1.11 3.90 -9.16
C GLY A 173 -1.30 2.70 -8.22
N ALA A 174 -1.67 1.55 -8.79
CA ALA A 174 -1.80 0.30 -8.02
C ALA A 174 -0.43 -0.20 -7.55
N GLY A 175 0.58 -0.09 -8.41
CA GLY A 175 1.97 -0.40 -8.09
C GLY A 175 2.52 0.44 -6.94
N ARG A 176 2.22 1.74 -6.89
CA ARG A 176 2.65 2.65 -5.80
C ARG A 176 2.03 2.27 -4.46
N LEU A 177 0.72 2.04 -4.43
CA LEU A 177 0.02 1.66 -3.21
C LEU A 177 0.50 0.31 -2.70
N LEU A 178 0.61 -0.68 -3.61
CA LEU A 178 1.15 -1.98 -3.29
C LEU A 178 2.59 -1.87 -2.79
N ALA A 179 3.44 -1.07 -3.43
CA ALA A 179 4.81 -0.83 -3.01
C ALA A 179 4.87 -0.17 -1.63
N HIS A 180 4.00 0.81 -1.36
CA HIS A 180 3.95 1.48 -0.07
C HIS A 180 3.51 0.54 1.06
N PHE A 181 2.36 -0.13 0.90
CA PHE A 181 1.84 -1.04 1.93
C PHE A 181 2.71 -2.27 2.11
N THR A 182 3.18 -2.87 1.02
CA THR A 182 4.09 -4.03 1.11
C THR A 182 5.44 -3.60 1.68
N GLY A 183 5.91 -2.39 1.35
CA GLY A 183 7.14 -1.81 1.90
C GLY A 183 7.06 -1.62 3.41
N ASP A 184 6.01 -0.96 3.92
CA ASP A 184 5.79 -0.76 5.36
C ASP A 184 5.64 -2.10 6.10
N LEU A 185 4.89 -3.05 5.52
CA LEU A 185 4.71 -4.38 6.10
C LEU A 185 6.03 -5.14 6.17
N LEU A 186 6.80 -5.14 5.07
CA LEU A 186 8.11 -5.78 5.02
C LEU A 186 9.12 -5.09 5.94
N ALA A 187 9.07 -3.76 6.12
CA ALA A 187 9.94 -3.05 7.05
C ALA A 187 9.65 -3.45 8.51
N GLY A 188 8.38 -3.69 8.85
CA GLY A 188 8.00 -4.27 10.14
C GLY A 188 8.58 -5.67 10.36
N PHE A 189 8.43 -6.56 9.37
CA PHE A 189 9.04 -7.89 9.41
C PHE A 189 10.57 -7.83 9.41
N GLU A 190 11.19 -6.94 8.65
CA GLU A 190 12.63 -6.73 8.60
C GLU A 190 13.17 -6.38 9.99
N ARG A 191 12.56 -5.42 10.68
CA ARG A 191 12.94 -5.08 12.07
C ARG A 191 12.87 -6.29 12.99
N LEU A 192 11.81 -7.10 12.88
CA LEU A 192 11.67 -8.34 13.63
C LEU A 192 12.75 -9.37 13.26
N TYR A 193 13.02 -9.58 11.98
CA TYR A 193 13.95 -10.59 11.45
C TYR A 193 15.42 -10.22 11.66
N LEU A 194 15.79 -8.94 11.59
CA LEU A 194 17.17 -8.47 11.71
C LEU A 194 17.56 -8.17 13.16
N GLN A 195 16.65 -7.64 13.98
CA GLN A 195 16.98 -7.15 15.32
C GLN A 195 16.69 -8.16 16.43
N ASP A 196 16.02 -9.28 16.12
CA ASP A 196 15.62 -10.34 17.07
C ASP A 196 14.97 -9.78 18.36
N ARG A 197 14.22 -8.68 18.20
CA ARG A 197 13.53 -7.96 19.27
C ARG A 197 12.09 -7.73 18.85
N ALA A 198 11.18 -7.79 19.82
CA ALA A 198 9.82 -7.32 19.60
C ALA A 198 9.86 -5.84 19.20
N ALA A 199 9.34 -5.51 18.02
CA ALA A 199 9.11 -4.14 17.61
C ALA A 199 7.79 -3.68 18.28
N PRO A 200 7.81 -2.88 19.36
CA PRO A 200 6.61 -2.54 20.12
C PRO A 200 5.62 -1.71 19.30
N ASP A 201 6.09 -1.09 18.22
CA ASP A 201 5.37 -0.27 17.25
C ASP A 201 4.93 -1.05 16.00
N PHE A 202 5.20 -2.36 15.92
CA PHE A 202 4.77 -3.21 14.81
C PHE A 202 3.95 -4.39 15.33
N THR A 203 2.74 -4.53 14.81
CA THR A 203 1.85 -5.63 15.15
C THR A 203 1.21 -6.18 13.89
N PHE A 204 1.21 -7.50 13.76
CA PHE A 204 0.55 -8.20 12.66
C PHE A 204 -0.26 -9.36 13.23
N HIS A 205 -1.58 -9.28 13.11
CA HIS A 205 -2.50 -10.29 13.60
C HIS A 205 -3.05 -11.11 12.45
N VAL A 206 -3.03 -12.43 12.59
CA VAL A 206 -3.61 -13.34 11.59
C VAL A 206 -4.51 -14.35 12.27
N VAL A 207 -5.69 -14.56 11.66
CA VAL A 207 -6.64 -15.60 12.03
C VAL A 207 -6.67 -16.63 10.91
N TYR A 208 -6.52 -17.91 11.26
CA TYR A 208 -6.49 -19.01 10.31
C TYR A 208 -7.65 -19.98 10.55
N GLY A 209 -8.23 -20.46 9.45
CA GLY A 209 -9.17 -21.58 9.43
C GLY A 209 -8.75 -22.58 8.35
N HIS A 210 -9.05 -23.86 8.55
CA HIS A 210 -8.69 -24.94 7.63
C HIS A 210 -9.90 -25.84 7.34
N ASN A 211 -9.90 -26.52 6.20
CA ASN A 211 -10.96 -27.46 5.79
C ASN A 211 -12.37 -26.84 5.79
N LEU A 212 -12.47 -25.58 5.37
CA LEU A 212 -13.73 -24.84 5.30
C LEU A 212 -14.40 -25.05 3.95
N THR A 213 -15.74 -25.11 3.93
CA THR A 213 -16.51 -25.14 2.68
C THR A 213 -16.47 -23.79 1.96
N GLU A 214 -16.78 -23.78 0.67
CA GLU A 214 -16.88 -22.54 -0.10
C GLU A 214 -17.86 -21.54 0.56
N ASP A 215 -19.05 -22.00 0.96
CA ASP A 215 -20.05 -21.17 1.65
C ASP A 215 -19.52 -20.60 2.97
N SER A 216 -18.81 -21.42 3.76
CA SER A 216 -18.21 -20.97 5.02
C SER A 216 -17.15 -19.91 4.80
N THR A 217 -16.25 -20.14 3.84
CA THR A 217 -15.21 -19.15 3.51
C THR A 217 -15.79 -17.85 2.97
N LEU A 218 -16.87 -17.92 2.18
CA LEU A 218 -17.56 -16.74 1.67
C LEU A 218 -18.26 -15.95 2.79
N SER A 219 -18.94 -16.66 3.70
CA SER A 219 -19.58 -16.07 4.88
C SER A 219 -18.56 -15.37 5.77
N LEU A 220 -17.47 -16.07 6.14
CA LEU A 220 -16.39 -15.51 6.95
C LEU A 220 -15.72 -14.32 6.29
N TYR A 221 -15.48 -14.39 4.98
CA TYR A 221 -14.91 -13.27 4.22
C TYR A 221 -15.83 -12.04 4.25
N ARG A 222 -17.14 -12.22 4.07
CA ARG A 222 -18.13 -11.12 4.14
C ARG A 222 -18.17 -10.50 5.53
N THR A 223 -18.26 -11.32 6.58
CA THR A 223 -18.25 -10.81 7.97
C THR A 223 -16.96 -10.06 8.28
N ALA A 224 -15.80 -10.63 7.92
CA ALA A 224 -14.51 -9.96 8.13
C ALA A 224 -14.42 -8.64 7.37
N TYR A 225 -14.96 -8.60 6.14
CA TYR A 225 -15.05 -7.39 5.34
C TYR A 225 -15.88 -6.31 6.03
N ASP A 226 -17.11 -6.63 6.43
CA ASP A 226 -18.03 -5.69 7.06
C ASP A 226 -17.45 -5.13 8.38
N GLU A 227 -16.93 -6.00 9.24
CA GLU A 227 -16.26 -5.61 10.49
C GLU A 227 -15.02 -4.74 10.23
N SER A 228 -14.21 -5.10 9.21
CA SER A 228 -13.03 -4.31 8.85
C SER A 228 -13.39 -2.91 8.37
N MET A 229 -14.51 -2.74 7.67
CA MET A 229 -14.98 -1.44 7.21
C MET A 229 -15.43 -0.56 8.37
N HIS A 230 -16.16 -1.11 9.34
CA HIS A 230 -16.52 -0.38 10.55
C HIS A 230 -15.29 0.05 11.36
N LEU A 231 -14.33 -0.85 11.53
CA LEU A 231 -13.07 -0.53 12.21
C LEU A 231 -12.27 0.53 11.45
N LEU A 232 -12.15 0.40 10.13
CA LEU A 232 -11.43 1.35 9.27
C LEU A 232 -12.01 2.75 9.38
N ASN A 233 -13.34 2.89 9.31
CA ASN A 233 -14.01 4.19 9.42
C ASN A 233 -13.77 4.85 10.78
N ARG A 234 -13.85 4.07 11.87
CA ARG A 234 -13.54 4.53 13.22
C ARG A 234 -12.08 4.98 13.35
N LEU A 235 -11.14 4.20 12.83
CA LEU A 235 -9.71 4.53 12.87
C LEU A 235 -9.39 5.74 12.00
N ASN A 236 -9.98 5.85 10.82
CA ASN A 236 -9.81 6.99 9.93
C ASN A 236 -10.21 8.29 10.63
N ARG A 237 -11.38 8.29 11.29
CA ARG A 237 -11.81 9.43 12.10
C ARG A 237 -10.76 9.82 13.16
N LEU A 238 -10.22 8.86 13.90
CA LEU A 238 -9.19 9.13 14.90
C LEU A 238 -7.91 9.70 14.26
N VAL A 239 -7.47 9.16 13.14
CA VAL A 239 -6.30 9.67 12.40
C VAL A 239 -6.53 11.14 12.06
N VAL A 240 -7.65 11.47 11.43
CA VAL A 240 -7.90 12.84 10.99
C VAL A 240 -8.09 13.79 12.18
N GLU A 241 -8.73 13.36 13.27
CA GLU A 241 -8.81 14.16 14.51
C GLU A 241 -7.42 14.47 15.11
N HIS A 242 -6.49 13.51 15.03
CA HIS A 242 -5.10 13.71 15.46
C HIS A 242 -4.32 14.59 14.49
N GLU A 243 -4.45 14.39 13.18
CA GLU A 243 -3.84 15.25 12.16
C GLU A 243 -4.27 16.72 12.34
N ALA A 244 -5.57 16.96 12.57
CA ALA A 244 -6.08 18.30 12.83
C ALA A 244 -5.53 18.91 14.14
N ARG A 245 -5.36 18.10 15.19
CA ARG A 245 -4.79 18.53 16.47
C ARG A 245 -3.30 18.87 16.37
N ASP A 246 -2.58 18.14 15.53
CA ASP A 246 -1.12 18.23 15.40
C ASP A 246 -0.67 19.15 14.25
N ALA A 247 -1.62 19.62 13.44
CA ALA A 247 -1.38 20.59 12.37
C ALA A 247 -0.61 21.82 12.88
N GLY A 248 0.51 22.11 12.22
CA GLY A 248 1.36 23.28 12.52
C GLY A 248 2.34 23.11 13.69
N LYS A 249 2.36 21.96 14.36
CA LYS A 249 3.37 21.68 15.39
C LYS A 249 4.71 21.28 14.77
N ALA A 250 5.80 21.80 15.33
CA ALA A 250 7.16 21.56 14.81
C ALA A 250 7.65 20.12 15.02
N ASP A 251 7.08 19.39 15.98
CA ASP A 251 7.42 18.02 16.33
C ASP A 251 6.50 16.96 15.69
N ALA A 252 5.50 17.38 14.88
CA ALA A 252 4.62 16.51 14.11
C ALA A 252 5.36 15.81 12.94
N THR A 253 6.26 14.89 13.29
CA THR A 253 7.20 14.20 12.39
C THR A 253 6.88 12.71 12.22
N GLN A 254 5.84 12.23 12.89
CA GLN A 254 5.48 10.81 12.94
C GLN A 254 4.43 10.48 11.90
N ARG A 255 4.51 9.26 11.34
CA ARG A 255 3.56 8.69 10.38
C ARG A 255 3.03 7.36 10.93
N VAL A 256 1.75 7.09 10.70
CA VAL A 256 1.16 5.78 10.98
C VAL A 256 0.43 5.24 9.74
N THR A 257 0.57 3.94 9.50
CA THR A 257 -0.20 3.20 8.49
C THR A 257 -0.96 2.10 9.21
N LEU A 258 -2.30 2.10 9.10
CA LEU A 258 -3.17 1.08 9.68
C LEU A 258 -3.92 0.38 8.55
N GLY A 259 -3.80 -0.95 8.47
CA GLY A 259 -4.40 -1.73 7.40
C GLY A 259 -4.95 -3.06 7.89
N PHE A 260 -6.12 -3.44 7.38
CA PHE A 260 -6.78 -4.71 7.63
C PHE A 260 -7.15 -5.32 6.29
N GLY A 261 -6.95 -6.63 6.14
CA GLY A 261 -7.25 -7.31 4.88
C GLY A 261 -7.57 -8.78 5.13
N GLY A 262 -8.62 -9.24 4.48
CA GLY A 262 -8.93 -10.66 4.33
C GLY A 262 -8.60 -11.11 2.91
N TYR A 263 -8.13 -12.35 2.76
CA TYR A 263 -8.04 -13.00 1.46
C TYR A 263 -8.55 -14.43 1.56
N ARG A 264 -9.19 -14.89 0.47
CA ARG A 264 -9.61 -16.27 0.32
C ARG A 264 -8.71 -16.96 -0.69
N VAL A 265 -8.32 -18.19 -0.38
CA VAL A 265 -7.56 -19.04 -1.30
C VAL A 265 -8.06 -20.47 -1.18
N GLU A 266 -8.06 -21.19 -2.30
CA GLU A 266 -8.26 -22.65 -2.28
C GLU A 266 -7.05 -23.28 -1.61
N GLN A 267 -7.28 -24.10 -0.58
CA GLN A 267 -6.22 -24.75 0.21
C GLN A 267 -5.26 -25.58 -0.68
N ASP A 268 -5.78 -26.16 -1.77
CA ASP A 268 -5.00 -26.92 -2.75
C ASP A 268 -4.05 -26.03 -3.59
N ARG A 269 -4.31 -24.72 -3.67
CA ARG A 269 -3.47 -23.75 -4.39
C ARG A 269 -2.48 -23.01 -3.47
N ASP A 270 -2.79 -22.91 -2.18
CA ASP A 270 -1.93 -22.31 -1.16
C ASP A 270 -2.28 -22.94 0.20
N ALA A 271 -1.40 -23.83 0.68
CA ALA A 271 -1.61 -24.57 1.92
C ALA A 271 -1.53 -23.69 3.19
N GLY A 272 -1.12 -22.42 3.07
CA GLY A 272 -0.99 -21.51 4.20
C GLY A 272 0.19 -21.86 5.14
N LEU A 273 0.16 -21.31 6.37
CA LEU A 273 1.25 -21.45 7.35
C LEU A 273 1.22 -22.76 8.15
N VAL A 274 0.10 -23.49 8.15
CA VAL A 274 -0.03 -24.74 8.89
C VAL A 274 0.11 -25.89 7.91
N GLN A 275 1.33 -26.42 7.76
CA GLN A 275 1.49 -27.76 7.23
C GLN A 275 0.77 -28.70 8.20
N GLY A 276 -0.10 -29.57 7.65
CA GLY A 276 -0.84 -30.55 8.43
C GLY A 276 0.10 -31.29 9.38
N ARG A 277 -0.39 -31.60 10.58
CA ARG A 277 0.27 -32.55 11.49
C ARG A 277 0.68 -33.76 10.66
N GLU A 278 1.98 -33.99 10.54
CA GLU A 278 2.48 -35.31 10.17
C GLU A 278 2.05 -36.23 11.33
N ASP A 279 1.06 -37.09 11.05
CA ASP A 279 0.77 -38.26 11.85
C ASP A 279 1.88 -39.32 11.66
#